data_AF-A0A3M1BRT2-F1
#
_entry.id   AF-A0A3M1BRT2-F1
#
_cell.length_a   1.000
_cell.length_b   1.000
_cell.length_c   1.000
_cell.angle_alpha   90.00
_cell.angle_beta   90.00
_cell.angle_gamma   90.00
#
_symmetry.space_group_name_H-M   'P 1'
#
loop_
_entity.id
_entity.type
_entity.pdbx_description
1 polymer ?
#
loop_
_entity_poly.entity_id
_entity_poly.type
_entity_poly.pdbx_seq_one_letter_code
_entity_poly.pdbx_strand_id
1 'polypeptide(L)'
;VQRPAEVPMDLVVLVLGMEPSPGTKKVAKILGLAQDPDSQFLIPSEESGSNIISNKPGIFIAGACKGPIDIESSFSEGEAAAAEAAAFLGAKVMV
;
A
#
# COMPACT_ATOMS: atom_id res chain seq x y z
N VAL A 1 -41.25 -11.21 -6.53
CA VAL A 1 -40.51 -12.09 -5.61
C VAL A 1 -39.36 -12.70 -6.41
N GLN A 2 -38.12 -12.30 -6.14
CA GLN A 2 -36.95 -12.88 -6.81
C GLN A 2 -36.82 -14.33 -6.31
N ARG A 3 -36.92 -15.30 -7.22
CA ARG A 3 -36.70 -16.71 -6.86
C ARG A 3 -35.20 -16.94 -6.64
N PRO A 4 -34.80 -17.80 -5.69
CA PRO A 4 -33.40 -18.23 -5.58
C PRO A 4 -32.92 -18.78 -6.93
N ALA A 5 -31.72 -18.39 -7.35
CA ALA A 5 -31.08 -18.93 -8.53
C ALA A 5 -30.15 -20.07 -8.12
N GLU A 6 -30.34 -21.25 -8.71
CA GLU A 6 -29.47 -22.40 -8.56
C GLU A 6 -28.76 -22.63 -9.89
N VAL A 7 -27.43 -22.72 -9.85
CA VAL A 7 -26.61 -22.97 -11.03
C VAL A 7 -25.58 -24.04 -10.66
N PRO A 8 -25.58 -25.21 -11.32
CA PRO A 8 -24.60 -26.27 -11.05
C PRO A 8 -23.22 -25.87 -11.62
N MET A 9 -22.17 -26.06 -10.83
CA MET A 9 -20.79 -25.73 -11.19
C MET A 9 -19.87 -26.90 -10.82
N ASP A 10 -18.92 -27.23 -11.69
CA ASP A 10 -17.86 -28.19 -11.36
C ASP A 10 -16.75 -27.55 -10.51
N LEU A 11 -16.57 -26.23 -10.62
CA LEU A 11 -15.58 -25.44 -9.88
C LEU A 11 -16.12 -24.04 -9.58
N VAL A 12 -15.84 -23.56 -8.37
CA VAL A 12 -16.09 -22.17 -7.96
C VAL A 12 -14.76 -21.54 -7.57
N VAL A 13 -14.37 -20.46 -8.24
CA VAL A 13 -13.17 -19.70 -7.92
C VAL A 13 -13.56 -18.45 -7.14
N LEU A 14 -13.06 -18.33 -5.92
CA LEU A 14 -13.23 -17.16 -5.09
C LEU A 14 -12.10 -16.15 -5.35
N VAL A 15 -12.43 -14.98 -5.88
CA VAL A 15 -11.48 -13.88 -6.04
C VAL A 15 -11.39 -13.14 -4.70
N LEU A 16 -10.33 -13.43 -3.94
CA LEU A 16 -10.09 -12.82 -2.63
C LEU A 16 -9.61 -11.38 -2.76
N GLY A 17 -9.96 -10.57 -1.74
CA GLY A 17 -9.37 -9.25 -1.55
C GLY A 17 -7.93 -9.33 -1.02
N MET A 18 -7.27 -8.17 -0.94
CA MET A 18 -5.93 -8.05 -0.37
C MET A 18 -6.02 -7.65 1.11
N GLU A 19 -5.12 -8.18 1.92
CA GLU A 19 -4.90 -7.77 3.30
C GLU A 19 -3.42 -7.42 3.52
N PRO A 20 -3.08 -6.63 4.55
CA PRO A 20 -1.69 -6.28 4.82
C PRO A 20 -0.88 -7.53 5.17
N SER A 21 0.28 -7.68 4.52
CA SER A 21 1.16 -8.81 4.79
C SER A 21 1.63 -8.84 6.26
N PRO A 22 1.95 -10.02 6.82
CA PRO A 22 2.56 -10.11 8.15
C PRO A 22 3.83 -9.26 8.28
N GLY A 23 4.59 -9.12 7.19
CA GLY A 23 5.78 -8.26 7.10
C GLY A 23 5.44 -6.78 7.28
N THR A 24 4.39 -6.30 6.62
CA THR A 24 3.90 -4.91 6.73
C THR A 24 3.58 -4.58 8.19
N LYS A 25 2.81 -5.43 8.87
CA LYS A 25 2.42 -5.24 10.28
C LYS A 25 3.64 -5.24 11.21
N LYS A 26 4.60 -6.15 10.95
CA LYS A 26 5.85 -6.24 11.73
C LYS A 26 6.71 -4.98 11.56
N VAL A 27 6.91 -4.53 10.33
CA VAL A 27 7.72 -3.34 10.02
C VAL A 27 7.06 -2.08 10.57
N ALA A 28 5.73 -1.96 10.47
CA ALA A 28 5.00 -0.83 11.06
C ALA A 28 5.28 -0.70 12.55
N LYS A 29 5.26 -1.82 13.29
CA LYS A 29 5.59 -1.83 14.73
C LYS A 29 7.05 -1.47 15.01
N ILE A 30 8.00 -1.97 14.21
CA ILE A 30 9.44 -1.72 14.42
C ILE A 30 9.79 -0.25 14.15
N LEU A 31 9.23 0.32 13.08
CA LEU A 31 9.55 1.67 12.62
C LEU A 31 8.58 2.74 13.18
N GLY A 32 7.50 2.34 13.84
CA GLY A 32 6.47 3.24 14.36
C GLY A 32 5.67 3.93 13.27
N LEU A 33 5.35 3.20 12.19
CA LEU A 33 4.56 3.72 11.07
C LEU A 33 3.08 3.73 11.41
N ALA A 34 2.38 4.77 10.95
CA ALA A 34 0.94 4.89 11.09
C ALA A 34 0.24 3.79 10.28
N GLN A 35 -0.76 3.17 10.88
CA GLN A 35 -1.62 2.19 10.25
C GLN A 35 -3.08 2.61 10.38
N ASP A 36 -3.86 2.27 9.37
CA ASP A 36 -5.30 2.40 9.44
C ASP A 36 -5.86 1.47 10.52
N PRO A 37 -6.68 1.97 11.45
CA PRO A 37 -7.12 1.19 12.61
C PRO A 37 -7.98 -0.01 12.21
N ASP A 38 -8.70 0.07 11.09
CA ASP A 38 -9.62 -0.96 10.64
C ASP A 38 -8.95 -1.96 9.70
N SER A 39 -8.28 -1.46 8.66
CA SER A 39 -7.69 -2.27 7.59
C SER A 39 -6.24 -2.68 7.84
N GLN A 40 -5.55 -2.01 8.77
CA GLN A 40 -4.15 -2.24 9.13
C GLN A 40 -3.13 -2.01 8.00
N PHE A 41 -3.52 -1.38 6.89
CA PHE A 41 -2.57 -0.90 5.88
C PHE A 41 -1.80 0.33 6.41
N LEU A 42 -0.66 0.63 5.81
CA LEU A 42 0.12 1.83 6.14
C LEU A 42 -0.61 3.08 5.63
N ILE A 43 -0.64 4.13 6.44
CA ILE A 43 -1.18 5.43 6.04
C ILE A 43 -0.02 6.40 5.75
N PRO A 44 -0.07 7.17 4.64
CA PRO A 44 0.86 8.27 4.39
C PRO A 44 0.80 9.38 5.45
N SER A 45 1.77 10.28 5.44
CA SER A 45 1.75 11.48 6.29
C SER A 45 0.69 12.47 5.81
N GLU A 46 -0.26 12.79 6.70
CA GLU A 46 -1.29 13.82 6.47
C GLU A 46 -0.66 15.20 6.20
N GLU A 47 0.45 15.53 6.88
CA GLU A 47 1.11 16.83 6.75
C GLU A 47 1.82 16.99 5.40
N SER A 48 2.30 15.88 4.82
CA SER A 48 3.10 15.92 3.59
C SER A 48 2.26 16.14 2.33
N GLY A 49 0.97 15.79 2.36
CA GLY A 49 0.11 15.72 1.18
C GLY A 49 0.57 14.69 0.12
N SER A 50 1.63 13.92 0.39
CA SER A 50 2.19 12.92 -0.50
C SER A 50 1.68 11.54 -0.14
N ASN A 51 1.35 10.74 -1.15
CA ASN A 51 0.99 9.33 -0.95
C ASN A 51 2.20 8.42 -0.68
N ILE A 52 3.42 8.97 -0.69
CA ILE A 52 4.67 8.21 -0.62
C ILE A 52 5.41 8.44 0.70
N ILE A 53 5.22 9.62 1.29
CA ILE A 53 5.91 10.01 2.53
C ILE A 53 5.14 9.42 3.71
N SER A 54 5.83 8.71 4.60
CA SER A 54 5.22 8.20 5.83
C SER A 54 5.20 9.26 6.94
N ASN A 55 4.55 8.93 8.07
CA ASN A 55 4.58 9.75 9.29
C ASN A 55 5.96 9.82 9.99
N LYS A 56 7.00 9.22 9.41
CA LYS A 56 8.38 9.22 9.93
C LYS A 56 9.33 9.84 8.89
N PRO A 57 10.09 10.90 9.25
CA PRO A 57 11.07 11.50 8.35
C PRO A 57 12.09 10.47 7.84
N GLY A 58 12.36 10.50 6.53
CA GLY A 58 13.29 9.58 5.87
C GLY A 58 12.75 8.17 5.65
N ILE A 59 11.48 7.90 5.96
CA ILE A 59 10.82 6.62 5.65
C ILE A 59 9.72 6.88 4.61
N PHE A 60 9.81 6.14 3.51
CA PHE A 60 8.89 6.21 2.37
C PHE A 60 8.17 4.88 2.20
N ILE A 61 6.95 4.93 1.68
CA ILE A 61 6.05 3.79 1.53
C ILE A 61 5.50 3.75 0.09
N ALA A 62 5.47 2.57 -0.52
CA ALA A 62 5.03 2.38 -1.89
C ALA A 62 4.37 1.01 -2.10
N GLY A 63 3.42 0.96 -3.03
CA GLY A 63 2.73 -0.25 -3.45
C GLY A 63 1.74 -0.78 -2.41
N ALA A 64 1.52 -2.10 -2.45
CA ALA A 64 0.42 -2.75 -1.74
C ALA A 64 0.49 -2.73 -0.21
N CYS A 65 1.56 -2.18 0.38
CA CYS A 65 1.62 -1.95 1.83
C CYS A 65 0.61 -0.90 2.31
N LYS A 66 0.07 -0.08 1.40
CA LYS A 66 -0.92 0.98 1.66
C LYS A 66 -2.35 0.61 1.31
N GLY A 67 -2.58 -0.54 0.70
CA GLY A 67 -3.90 -0.98 0.27
C GLY A 67 -3.88 -1.78 -1.02
N PRO A 68 -5.03 -2.28 -1.49
CA PRO A 68 -5.15 -2.92 -2.79
C PRO A 68 -4.74 -1.97 -3.92
N ILE A 69 -3.84 -2.44 -4.80
CA ILE A 69 -3.27 -1.65 -5.88
C ILE A 69 -2.86 -2.59 -7.02
N ASP A 70 -2.89 -2.09 -8.25
CA ASP A 70 -2.40 -2.83 -9.41
C ASP A 70 -0.87 -2.73 -9.58
N ILE A 71 -0.34 -3.46 -10.54
CA ILE A 71 1.11 -3.56 -10.78
C ILE A 71 1.68 -2.25 -11.31
N GLU A 72 0.99 -1.57 -12.23
CA GLU A 72 1.48 -0.34 -12.88
C GLU A 72 1.53 0.83 -11.89
N SER A 73 0.50 0.94 -11.05
CA SER A 73 0.44 1.94 -9.98
C SER A 73 1.48 1.63 -8.91
N SER A 74 1.66 0.35 -8.54
CA SER A 74 2.73 -0.04 -7.60
C SER A 74 4.11 0.30 -8.12
N PHE A 75 4.34 0.13 -9.42
CA PHE A 75 5.60 0.48 -10.07
C PHE A 75 5.84 1.99 -10.03
N SER A 76 4.84 2.78 -10.43
CA SER A 76 4.89 4.24 -10.43
C SER A 76 5.17 4.80 -9.02
N GLU A 77 4.56 4.22 -7.99
CA GLU A 77 4.84 4.60 -6.60
C GLU A 77 6.26 4.24 -6.15
N GLY A 78 6.80 3.12 -6.64
CA GLY A 78 8.19 2.74 -6.39
C GLY A 78 9.18 3.76 -6.96
N GLU A 79 8.93 4.24 -8.18
CA GLU A 79 9.73 5.31 -8.80
C GLU A 79 9.63 6.61 -8.01
N ALA A 80 8.41 7.01 -7.62
CA ALA A 80 8.19 8.19 -6.80
C ALA A 80 8.90 8.09 -5.43
N ALA A 81 8.85 6.93 -4.78
CA ALA A 81 9.55 6.68 -3.52
C ALA A 81 11.08 6.75 -3.67
N ALA A 82 11.62 6.25 -4.77
CA ALA A 82 13.04 6.36 -5.07
C ALA A 82 13.46 7.82 -5.28
N ALA A 83 12.66 8.60 -6.01
CA ALA A 83 12.90 10.02 -6.23
C ALA A 83 12.86 10.83 -4.93
N GLU A 84 11.85 10.60 -4.09
CA GLU A 84 11.72 11.24 -2.78
C GLU A 84 12.87 10.88 -1.83
N ALA A 85 13.26 9.59 -1.79
CA ALA A 85 14.38 9.14 -0.98
C ALA A 85 15.70 9.79 -1.43
N ALA A 86 15.93 9.90 -2.73
CA ALA A 86 17.14 10.51 -3.25
C ALA A 86 17.13 12.05 -3.05
N ALA A 87 15.99 12.71 -3.19
CA ALA A 87 15.83 14.12 -2.83
C ALA A 87 16.11 14.37 -1.34
N PHE A 88 15.61 13.50 -0.46
CA PHE A 88 15.87 13.55 0.98
C PHE A 88 17.36 13.41 1.32
N LEU A 89 18.12 12.61 0.57
CA LEU A 89 19.57 12.48 0.71
C LEU A 89 20.36 13.65 0.10
N GLY A 90 19.69 14.61 -0.55
CA GLY A 90 20.34 15.71 -1.27
C GLY A 90 20.96 15.30 -2.60
N ALA A 91 20.61 14.13 -3.13
CA ALA A 91 21.03 13.69 -4.45
C ALA A 91 20.22 14.42 -5.53
N LYS A 92 20.87 14.80 -6.63
CA LYS A 92 20.19 15.41 -7.77
C LYS A 92 19.53 14.30 -8.59
N VAL A 93 18.21 14.19 -8.48
CA VAL A 93 17.42 13.20 -9.23
C VAL A 93 16.89 13.86 -10.50
N MET A 94 17.12 13.22 -11.65
CA MET A 94 16.41 13.49 -12.90
C MET A 94 15.54 12.27 -13.18
N VAL A 95 14.23 12.46 -13.16
CA VAL A 95 13.22 11.47 -13.58
C VAL A 95 12.64 11.95 -14.90
#